data_AF-A0A4Q1CLJ0-F1
#
_entry.id   AF-A0A4Q1CLJ0-F1
#
_cell.length_a   1.000
_cell.length_b   1.000
_cell.length_c   1.000
_cell.angle_alpha   90.00
_cell.angle_beta   90.00
_cell.angle_gamma   90.00
#
_symmetry.space_group_name_H-M   'P 1'
#
loop_
_entity.id
_entity.type
_entity.pdbx_description
1 polymer ?
#
loop_
_entity_poly.entity_id
_entity_poly.type
_entity_poly.pdbx_seq_one_letter_code
_entity_poly.pdbx_strand_id
1 'polypeptide(L)'
;MSPDTIFHLSNIIALLGWIFLIVISPFWFSFDKPLIGIVLALFVLTYFWLLAQNFKFSDMEKFNTLDGVMELFTNRIAVTTAWLHFLAFDLLAGIWIKKNAIKHGIKHWVLLPCFFFTFMIGPVGVLLYLLIRTIHTKQYFADNY
;
A
#
# COMPACT_ATOMS: atom_id res chain seq x y z
N MET A 1 16.06 16.85 -2.38
CA MET A 1 15.26 16.62 -3.60
C MET A 1 13.96 17.38 -3.47
N SER A 2 13.36 17.87 -4.56
CA SER A 2 12.06 18.54 -4.48
C SER A 2 10.94 17.53 -4.20
N PRO A 3 9.80 17.95 -3.59
CA PRO A 3 8.64 17.08 -3.37
C PRO A 3 8.13 16.46 -4.67
N ASP A 4 8.12 17.22 -5.77
CA ASP A 4 7.68 16.77 -7.08
C ASP A 4 8.54 15.60 -7.61
N THR A 5 9.86 15.64 -7.43
CA THR A 5 10.74 14.53 -7.82
C THR A 5 10.49 13.28 -6.98
N ILE A 6 10.32 13.43 -5.67
CA ILE A 6 10.02 12.30 -4.76
C ILE A 6 8.66 11.69 -5.12
N PHE A 7 7.66 12.52 -5.40
CA PHE A 7 6.34 12.10 -5.84
C PHE A 7 6.40 11.32 -7.16
N HIS A 8 7.08 11.83 -8.18
CA HIS A 8 7.19 11.11 -9.46
C HIS A 8 7.94 9.77 -9.32
N LEU A 9 9.05 9.76 -8.59
CA LEU A 9 9.85 8.54 -8.41
C LEU A 9 9.09 7.49 -7.60
N SER A 10 8.38 7.89 -6.54
CA SER A 10 7.58 6.97 -5.73
C SER A 10 6.46 6.32 -6.54
N ASN A 11 5.78 7.06 -7.42
CA ASN A 11 4.76 6.49 -8.31
C ASN A 11 5.36 5.45 -9.28
N ILE A 12 6.52 5.74 -9.88
CA ILE A 12 7.21 4.78 -10.78
C ILE A 12 7.58 3.51 -10.02
N ILE A 13 8.19 3.66 -8.83
CA ILE A 13 8.59 2.53 -8.00
C ILE A 13 7.36 1.71 -7.57
N ALA A 14 6.26 2.36 -7.21
CA ALA A 14 5.02 1.69 -6.82
C ALA A 14 4.45 0.89 -7.99
N LEU A 15 4.37 1.49 -9.19
CA LEU A 15 3.90 0.82 -10.40
C LEU A 15 4.75 -0.41 -10.72
N LEU A 16 6.08 -0.29 -10.66
CA LEU A 16 6.99 -1.42 -10.84
C LEU A 16 6.75 -2.51 -9.80
N GLY A 17 6.54 -2.13 -8.53
CA GLY A 17 6.19 -3.07 -7.46
C GLY A 17 4.89 -3.83 -7.72
N TRP A 18 3.87 -3.15 -8.24
CA TRP A 18 2.59 -3.77 -8.61
C TRP A 18 2.72 -4.69 -9.83
N ILE A 19 3.42 -4.26 -10.88
CA ILE A 19 3.70 -5.11 -12.05
C ILE A 19 4.43 -6.37 -11.60
N PHE A 20 5.41 -6.22 -10.72
CA PHE A 20 6.15 -7.36 -10.17
C PHE A 20 5.24 -8.32 -9.39
N LEU A 21 4.40 -7.80 -8.50
CA LEU A 21 3.44 -8.58 -7.72
C LEU A 21 2.43 -9.33 -8.61
N ILE A 22 1.92 -8.67 -9.66
CA ILE A 22 0.88 -9.22 -10.53
C ILE A 22 1.43 -10.20 -11.57
N VAL A 23 2.56 -9.88 -12.20
CA VAL A 23 3.05 -10.60 -13.37
C VAL A 23 4.07 -11.68 -12.99
N ILE A 24 5.00 -11.37 -12.09
CA ILE A 24 6.15 -12.25 -11.81
C ILE A 24 5.83 -13.22 -10.68
N SER A 25 5.14 -12.73 -9.66
CA SER A 25 4.88 -13.48 -8.43
C SER A 25 4.02 -14.76 -8.57
N PRO A 26 3.18 -14.97 -9.61
CA PRO A 26 2.49 -16.24 -9.86
C PRO A 26 3.43 -17.39 -10.25
N PHE A 27 4.56 -17.06 -10.86
CA PHE A 27 5.49 -18.04 -11.42
C PHE A 27 6.65 -18.35 -10.48
N TRP A 28 6.96 -17.46 -9.53
CA TRP A 28 8.16 -17.52 -8.68
C TRP A 28 7.84 -17.18 -7.20
N PHE A 29 7.48 -18.22 -6.43
CA PHE A 29 6.97 -18.13 -5.04
C PHE A 29 7.87 -17.39 -4.02
N SER A 30 9.19 -17.34 -4.25
CA SER A 30 10.16 -16.81 -3.28
C SER A 30 10.45 -15.30 -3.39
N PHE A 31 9.93 -14.63 -4.43
CA PHE A 31 10.29 -13.25 -4.75
C PHE A 31 9.43 -12.16 -4.06
N ASP A 32 8.47 -12.53 -3.21
CA ASP A 32 7.74 -11.56 -2.38
C ASP A 32 8.65 -10.91 -1.34
N LYS A 33 9.74 -11.60 -0.96
CA LYS A 33 10.72 -11.14 0.04
C LYS A 33 11.47 -9.86 -0.37
N PRO A 34 12.07 -9.76 -1.57
CA PRO A 34 12.72 -8.52 -2.02
C PRO A 34 11.73 -7.37 -2.27
N LEU A 35 10.49 -7.65 -2.70
CA LEU A 35 9.46 -6.61 -2.85
C LEU A 35 9.14 -5.97 -1.48
N ILE A 36 8.94 -6.81 -0.46
CA ILE A 36 8.75 -6.37 0.93
C ILE A 36 10.03 -5.74 1.52
N GLY A 37 11.19 -6.33 1.24
CA GLY A 37 12.45 -5.94 1.85
C GLY A 37 13.07 -4.67 1.28
N ILE A 38 12.82 -4.36 0.01
CA ILE A 38 13.45 -3.24 -0.70
C ILE A 38 12.45 -2.13 -0.97
N VAL A 39 11.34 -2.42 -1.68
CA VAL A 39 10.40 -1.37 -2.10
C VAL A 39 9.66 -0.76 -0.90
N LEU A 40 9.09 -1.60 -0.03
CA LEU A 40 8.44 -1.09 1.19
C LEU A 40 9.45 -0.42 2.12
N ALA A 41 10.64 -0.96 2.28
CA ALA A 41 11.68 -0.33 3.10
C ALA A 41 12.05 1.06 2.56
N LEU A 42 12.23 1.21 1.26
CA LEU A 42 12.51 2.50 0.62
C LEU A 42 11.38 3.51 0.86
N PHE A 43 10.12 3.11 0.70
CA PHE A 43 8.98 3.99 0.98
C PHE A 43 8.90 4.37 2.45
N VAL A 44 9.03 3.42 3.37
CA VAL A 44 8.96 3.68 4.82
C VAL A 44 10.12 4.55 5.29
N LEU A 45 11.34 4.31 4.80
CA LEU A 45 12.51 5.13 5.13
C LEU A 45 12.36 6.55 4.59
N THR A 46 11.89 6.71 3.35
CA THR A 46 11.65 8.04 2.76
C THR A 46 10.53 8.78 3.49
N TYR A 47 9.43 8.09 3.79
CA TYR A 47 8.33 8.60 4.60
C TYR A 47 8.81 9.07 5.98
N PHE A 48 9.54 8.23 6.70
CA PHE A 48 10.06 8.54 8.03
C PHE A 48 11.03 9.73 7.99
N TRP A 49 11.91 9.76 6.99
CA TRP A 49 12.84 10.88 6.79
C TRP A 49 12.13 12.21 6.54
N LEU A 50 11.10 12.22 5.67
CA LEU A 50 10.30 13.42 5.41
C LEU A 50 9.54 13.88 6.65
N LEU A 51 8.95 12.93 7.39
CA LEU A 51 8.21 13.21 8.62
C LEU A 51 9.15 13.83 9.68
N ALA A 52 10.32 13.22 9.92
CA ALA A 52 11.29 13.70 10.90
C ALA A 52 11.85 15.09 10.58
N GLN A 53 11.97 15.46 9.31
CA GLN A 53 12.51 16.77 8.91
C GLN A 53 11.47 17.89 8.87
N ASN A 54 10.20 17.57 8.60
CA ASN A 54 9.21 18.58 8.21
C ASN A 54 8.00 18.66 9.14
N PHE A 55 7.76 17.66 9.99
CA PHE A 55 6.66 17.69 10.96
C PHE A 55 7.18 18.05 12.34
N LYS A 56 6.51 19.02 12.98
CA LYS A 56 6.72 19.36 14.38
C LYS A 56 5.71 18.63 15.24
N PHE A 57 6.01 18.48 16.53
CA PHE A 57 5.05 17.92 17.49
C PHE A 57 3.75 18.72 17.54
N SER A 58 3.81 20.04 17.36
CA SER A 58 2.63 20.92 17.25
C SER A 58 1.73 20.60 16.07
N ASP A 59 2.25 19.99 15.00
CA ASP A 59 1.43 19.59 13.85
C ASP A 59 0.58 18.35 14.17
N MET A 60 0.86 17.62 15.26
CA MET A 60 0.04 16.49 15.69
C MET A 60 -1.36 16.93 16.13
N GLU A 61 -1.49 18.12 16.71
CA GLU A 61 -2.79 18.67 17.12
C GLU A 61 -3.73 18.91 15.93
N LYS A 62 -3.16 19.17 14.75
CA LYS A 62 -3.93 19.42 13.51
C LYS A 62 -4.70 18.18 13.04
N PHE A 63 -4.29 16.97 13.41
CA PHE A 63 -5.02 15.74 13.06
C PHE A 63 -6.34 15.56 13.85
N ASN A 64 -6.56 16.34 14.92
CA ASN A 64 -7.79 16.23 15.74
C ASN A 64 -9.01 16.92 15.11
N THR A 65 -8.82 17.72 14.06
CA THR A 65 -9.91 18.46 13.40
C THR A 65 -9.79 18.34 11.88
N LEU A 66 -10.92 18.40 11.16
CA LEU A 66 -10.90 18.37 9.70
C LEU A 66 -10.14 19.57 9.11
N ASP A 67 -10.35 20.76 9.68
CA ASP A 67 -9.69 21.99 9.24
C ASP A 67 -8.17 21.91 9.38
N GLY A 68 -7.67 21.37 10.51
CA GLY A 68 -6.24 21.16 10.72
C GLY A 68 -5.64 20.17 9.71
N VAL A 69 -6.36 19.08 9.41
CA VAL A 69 -5.93 18.15 8.36
C VAL A 69 -5.89 18.84 7.00
N MET A 70 -6.92 19.62 6.64
CA MET A 70 -6.94 20.36 5.37
C MET A 70 -5.77 21.35 5.27
N GLU A 71 -5.40 22.01 6.37
CA GLU A 71 -4.25 22.90 6.44
C GLU A 71 -2.94 22.14 6.10
N LEU A 72 -2.73 20.95 6.67
CA LEU A 72 -1.57 20.11 6.37
C LEU A 72 -1.48 19.76 4.88
N PHE A 73 -2.63 19.53 4.23
CA PHE A 73 -2.69 19.21 2.80
C PHE A 73 -2.46 20.41 1.87
N THR A 74 -2.23 21.61 2.39
CA THR A 74 -1.74 22.75 1.59
C THR A 74 -0.22 22.71 1.38
N ASN A 75 0.51 21.98 2.23
CA ASN A 75 1.96 21.86 2.16
C ASN A 75 2.37 20.70 1.24
N ARG A 76 3.09 21.00 0.15
CA ARG A 76 3.56 20.01 -0.83
C ARG A 76 4.36 18.86 -0.21
N ILE A 77 5.24 19.14 0.76
CA ILE A 77 6.03 18.11 1.44
C ILE A 77 5.12 17.19 2.27
N ALA A 78 4.17 17.77 3.00
CA ALA A 78 3.22 17.00 3.80
C ALA A 78 2.36 16.09 2.92
N VAL A 79 1.86 16.61 1.78
CA VAL A 79 1.09 15.83 0.80
C VAL A 79 1.93 14.70 0.21
N THR A 80 3.18 14.94 -0.20
CA THR A 80 4.07 13.88 -0.69
C THR A 80 4.36 12.82 0.37
N THR A 81 4.50 13.24 1.63
CA THR A 81 4.72 12.33 2.77
C THR A 81 3.49 11.43 2.97
N ALA A 82 2.28 12.00 2.98
CA ALA A 82 1.04 11.25 3.04
C ALA A 82 0.87 10.31 1.82
N TRP A 83 1.27 10.75 0.63
CA TRP A 83 1.22 9.92 -0.57
C TRP A 83 2.11 8.67 -0.48
N LEU A 84 3.34 8.82 0.01
CA LEU A 84 4.23 7.68 0.26
C LEU A 84 3.63 6.68 1.26
N HIS A 85 2.93 7.18 2.28
CA HIS A 85 2.20 6.34 3.22
C HIS A 85 1.14 5.50 2.48
N PHE A 86 0.30 6.11 1.64
CA PHE A 86 -0.69 5.38 0.85
C PHE A 86 -0.06 4.31 -0.06
N LEU A 87 0.95 4.68 -0.85
CA LEU A 87 1.63 3.74 -1.76
C LEU A 87 2.23 2.54 -1.01
N ALA A 88 2.81 2.76 0.17
CA ALA A 88 3.38 1.69 0.98
C ALA A 88 2.30 0.75 1.53
N PHE A 89 1.21 1.30 2.08
CA PHE A 89 0.14 0.49 2.65
C PHE A 89 -0.66 -0.26 1.57
N ASP A 90 -0.89 0.34 0.41
CA ASP A 90 -1.58 -0.31 -0.71
C ASP A 90 -0.76 -1.51 -1.22
N LEU A 91 0.55 -1.36 -1.40
CA LEU A 91 1.41 -2.46 -1.82
C LEU A 91 1.48 -3.56 -0.75
N LEU A 92 1.58 -3.18 0.54
CA LEU A 92 1.53 -4.12 1.67
C LEU A 92 0.22 -4.91 1.68
N ALA A 93 -0.91 -4.24 1.43
CA ALA A 93 -2.21 -4.87 1.32
C ALA A 93 -2.27 -5.85 0.13
N GLY A 94 -1.73 -5.47 -1.03
CA GLY A 94 -1.63 -6.37 -2.19
C GLY A 94 -0.81 -7.64 -1.88
N ILE A 95 0.32 -7.49 -1.19
CA ILE A 95 1.14 -8.63 -0.74
C ILE A 95 0.37 -9.52 0.23
N TRP A 96 -0.37 -8.91 1.18
CA TRP A 96 -1.21 -9.65 2.11
C TRP A 96 -2.32 -10.43 1.38
N ILE A 97 -3.03 -9.80 0.43
CA ILE A 97 -4.05 -10.44 -0.41
C ILE A 97 -3.46 -11.69 -1.07
N LYS A 98 -2.29 -11.56 -1.72
CA LYS A 98 -1.62 -12.69 -2.38
C LYS A 98 -1.31 -13.82 -1.40
N LYS A 99 -0.63 -13.52 -0.29
CA LYS A 99 -0.22 -14.54 0.69
C LYS A 99 -1.43 -15.25 1.30
N ASN A 100 -2.47 -14.49 1.61
CA ASN A 100 -3.71 -15.03 2.15
C ASN A 100 -4.43 -15.91 1.11
N ALA A 101 -4.45 -15.49 -0.16
CA ALA A 101 -5.08 -16.24 -1.24
C ALA A 101 -4.41 -17.60 -1.46
N ILE A 102 -3.07 -17.62 -1.43
CA ILE A 102 -2.28 -18.85 -1.49
C ILE A 102 -2.65 -19.81 -0.36
N LYS A 103 -2.75 -19.32 0.88
CA LYS A 103 -3.12 -20.13 2.05
C LYS A 103 -4.50 -20.80 1.91
N HIS A 104 -5.41 -20.17 1.17
CA HIS A 104 -6.78 -20.67 0.97
C HIS A 104 -7.00 -21.28 -0.42
N GLY A 105 -5.96 -21.50 -1.23
CA GLY A 105 -6.08 -22.11 -2.56
C GLY A 105 -6.79 -21.25 -3.62
N ILE A 106 -6.91 -19.94 -3.39
CA ILE A 106 -7.54 -19.02 -4.34
C ILE A 106 -6.57 -18.72 -5.49
N LYS A 107 -7.02 -18.94 -6.73
CA LYS A 107 -6.20 -18.77 -7.94
C LYS A 107 -5.81 -17.31 -8.14
N HIS A 108 -4.56 -17.07 -8.55
CA HIS A 108 -4.02 -15.72 -8.81
C HIS A 108 -4.87 -14.88 -9.76
N TRP A 109 -5.40 -15.47 -10.83
CA TRP A 109 -6.20 -14.75 -11.84
C TRP A 109 -7.48 -14.13 -11.27
N VAL A 110 -8.04 -14.71 -10.19
CA VAL A 110 -9.21 -14.16 -9.49
C VAL A 110 -8.83 -12.89 -8.71
N LEU A 111 -7.55 -12.72 -8.37
CA LEU A 111 -7.05 -11.60 -7.59
C LEU A 111 -6.75 -10.36 -8.44
N LEU A 112 -6.66 -10.47 -9.77
CA LEU A 112 -6.38 -9.34 -10.66
C LEU A 112 -7.29 -8.11 -10.41
N PRO A 113 -8.63 -8.24 -10.34
CA PRO A 113 -9.48 -7.11 -10.00
C PRO A 113 -9.21 -6.58 -8.58
N CYS A 114 -8.89 -7.45 -7.63
CA CYS A 114 -8.54 -7.04 -6.26
C CYS A 114 -7.26 -6.20 -6.24
N PHE A 115 -6.22 -6.63 -6.97
CA PHE A 115 -4.97 -5.87 -7.09
C PHE A 115 -5.17 -4.53 -7.77
N PHE A 116 -5.95 -4.49 -8.86
CA PHE A 116 -6.28 -3.24 -9.53
C PHE A 116 -6.97 -2.24 -8.60
N PHE A 117 -8.02 -2.68 -7.89
CA PHE A 117 -8.71 -1.80 -6.94
C PHE A 117 -7.87 -1.48 -5.71
N THR A 118 -6.96 -2.35 -5.28
CA THR A 118 -6.03 -2.01 -4.18
C THR A 118 -5.02 -0.97 -4.62
N PHE A 119 -4.56 -1.00 -5.87
CA PHE A 119 -3.66 0.05 -6.39
C PHE A 119 -4.37 1.40 -6.56
N MET A 120 -5.64 1.40 -6.98
CA MET A 120 -6.36 2.64 -7.24
C MET A 120 -7.05 3.24 -6.03
N ILE A 121 -7.62 2.38 -5.19
CA ILE A 121 -8.53 2.70 -4.09
C ILE A 121 -8.34 1.67 -2.96
N GLY A 122 -7.08 1.49 -2.52
CA GLY A 122 -6.60 0.62 -1.44
C GLY A 122 -7.64 -0.26 -0.73
N PRO A 123 -8.43 0.30 0.20
CA PRO A 123 -9.39 -0.45 1.01
C PRO A 123 -10.46 -1.21 0.21
N VAL A 124 -10.88 -0.70 -0.95
CA VAL A 124 -11.91 -1.34 -1.77
C VAL A 124 -11.41 -2.63 -2.39
N GLY A 125 -10.15 -2.68 -2.82
CA GLY A 125 -9.54 -3.91 -3.33
C GLY A 125 -9.38 -4.98 -2.25
N VAL A 126 -9.04 -4.56 -1.02
CA VAL A 126 -9.00 -5.45 0.16
C VAL A 126 -10.38 -6.00 0.49
N LEU A 127 -11.41 -5.15 0.50
CA LEU A 127 -12.79 -5.57 0.74
C LEU A 127 -13.26 -6.57 -0.33
N LEU A 128 -12.96 -6.30 -1.62
CA LEU A 128 -13.28 -7.20 -2.71
C LEU A 128 -12.62 -8.58 -2.51
N TYR A 129 -11.36 -8.61 -2.11
CA TYR A 129 -10.68 -9.87 -1.80
C TYR A 129 -11.35 -10.60 -0.63
N LEU A 130 -11.70 -9.91 0.45
CA LEU A 130 -12.39 -10.50 1.60
C LEU A 130 -13.74 -11.12 1.21
N LEU A 131 -14.50 -10.50 0.32
CA LEU A 131 -15.74 -11.05 -0.22
C LEU A 131 -15.49 -12.33 -1.03
N ILE A 132 -14.52 -12.31 -1.94
CA ILE A 132 -14.12 -13.48 -2.74
C ILE A 132 -13.68 -14.62 -1.82
N ARG A 133 -12.84 -14.32 -0.83
CA ARG A 133 -12.39 -15.29 0.17
C ARG A 133 -13.58 -15.89 0.91
N THR A 134 -14.49 -15.06 1.42
CA THR A 134 -15.66 -15.51 2.17
C THR A 134 -16.53 -16.46 1.35
N ILE A 135 -16.76 -16.15 0.07
CA ILE A 135 -17.51 -17.02 -0.85
C ILE A 135 -16.78 -18.34 -1.09
N HIS A 136 -15.45 -18.30 -1.23
CA HIS A 136 -14.62 -19.48 -1.48
C HIS A 136 -14.48 -20.40 -0.27
N THR A 137 -14.22 -19.84 0.91
CA THR A 137 -13.96 -20.59 2.15
C THR A 137 -15.21 -20.86 2.97
N LYS A 138 -16.31 -20.15 2.68
CA LYS A 138 -17.54 -20.09 3.51
C LYS A 138 -17.28 -19.59 4.95
N GLN A 139 -16.18 -18.88 5.17
CA GLN A 139 -15.78 -18.33 6.46
C GLN A 139 -15.68 -16.81 6.36
N TYR A 140 -16.53 -16.11 7.10
CA TYR A 140 -16.57 -14.64 7.12
C TYR A 140 -15.35 -14.06 7.83
N PHE A 141 -15.03 -14.57 9.01
CA PHE A 141 -13.86 -14.12 9.75
C PHE A 141 -12.58 -14.66 9.11
N ALA A 142 -11.58 -13.79 9.02
CA ALA A 142 -10.23 -14.20 8.66
C ALA A 142 -9.57 -14.86 9.87
N ASP A 143 -10.02 -16.07 10.21
CA ASP A 143 -9.34 -16.87 11.22
C ASP A 143 -7.96 -17.25 10.67
N ASN A 144 -6.92 -17.02 11.47
CA ASN A 144 -5.51 -17.24 11.16
C ASN A 144 -4.84 -16.19 10.25
N TYR A 145 -4.61 -14.99 10.78
CA TYR A 145 -3.49 -14.16 10.34
C TYR A 145 -2.17 -14.83 10.70
#